data_AF-A0A2M7DE01-F1
#
_entry.id   AF-A0A2M7DE01-F1
#
_cell.length_a   1.000
_cell.length_b   1.000
_cell.length_c   1.000
_cell.angle_alpha   90.00
_cell.angle_beta   90.00
_cell.angle_gamma   90.00
#
_symmetry.space_group_name_H-M   'P 1'
#
loop_
_entity.id
_entity.type
_entity.pdbx_description
1 polymer ?
#
loop_
_entity_poly.entity_id
_entity_poly.type
_entity_poly.pdbx_seq_one_letter_code
_entity_poly.pdbx_strand_id
1 'polypeptide(L)'
;MFKKIILLCSVLLVFGATGIALAQEATDTVVAVDQPAVQATVQDEAITAQELDISEPTLLPYSKFYFLKNWKNAIQSVFTFGQVKKAELNLKIASEKLLEARKLAEKTNNPKILNKATELYQNKIEAVQKNIAKFKETATTSVAVSKFLDKFTKQQILQEQILDKLASQVPASALEKIQQVRERQLEQFGQVMQKLEDKDKIKARVEKGLDALKENDLKPLLNLQIIKKLEDKFPTSTLEQIKQAKTENLQKLNEKLQAMPAVAQQKIENYLDKAKTTIEKKQEMLNEIKNSLP
;
A
#
# COMPACT_ATOMS: atom_id res chain seq x y z
N MET A 1 -24.98 51.88 -16.03
CA MET A 1 -24.97 52.71 -14.80
C MET A 1 -26.07 52.22 -13.88
N PHE A 2 -25.96 52.48 -12.57
CA PHE A 2 -26.76 51.97 -11.42
C PHE A 2 -26.26 50.64 -10.86
N LYS A 3 -25.29 50.66 -9.93
CA LYS A 3 -25.27 51.03 -8.49
C LYS A 3 -25.56 49.82 -7.58
N LYS A 4 -24.48 49.39 -6.91
CA LYS A 4 -24.42 48.47 -5.77
C LYS A 4 -25.21 49.04 -4.59
N ILE A 5 -25.95 48.20 -3.87
CA ILE A 5 -26.35 48.45 -2.48
C ILE A 5 -26.03 47.18 -1.68
N ILE A 6 -25.09 47.34 -0.75
CA ILE A 6 -24.73 46.42 0.33
C ILE A 6 -25.71 46.70 1.46
N LEU A 7 -26.32 45.67 2.06
CA LEU A 7 -27.03 45.81 3.33
C LEU A 7 -26.46 44.81 4.34
N LEU A 8 -25.79 45.39 5.33
CA LEU A 8 -25.21 44.79 6.52
C LEU A 8 -26.32 44.79 7.60
N CYS A 9 -26.68 43.65 8.16
CA CYS A 9 -27.53 43.59 9.36
C CYS A 9 -26.84 42.78 10.45
N SER A 10 -26.06 43.52 11.25
CA SER A 10 -25.59 43.17 12.58
C SER A 10 -26.76 43.19 13.57
N VAL A 11 -27.03 42.08 14.24
CA VAL A 11 -27.91 42.03 15.42
C VAL A 11 -27.06 41.60 16.62
N LEU A 12 -26.72 42.60 17.43
CA LEU A 12 -26.27 42.47 18.81
C LEU A 12 -27.52 42.36 19.69
N LEU A 13 -27.64 41.28 20.47
CA LEU A 13 -28.57 41.19 21.58
C LEU A 13 -27.79 40.82 22.84
N VAL A 14 -27.63 41.83 23.71
CA VAL A 14 -27.21 41.75 25.10
C VAL A 14 -28.45 41.98 25.94
N PHE A 15 -28.76 41.09 26.87
CA PHE A 15 -29.55 41.26 28.12
C PHE A 15 -29.80 39.81 28.64
N GLY A 16 -29.62 39.44 29.90
CA GLY A 16 -29.27 40.15 31.11
C GLY A 16 -28.92 39.13 32.21
N ALA A 17 -28.26 39.63 33.25
CA ALA A 17 -27.88 38.86 34.43
C ALA A 17 -29.09 38.63 35.35
N THR A 18 -29.25 37.40 35.81
CA THR A 18 -29.90 37.09 37.10
C THR A 18 -29.08 36.00 37.77
N GLY A 19 -28.46 36.37 38.89
CA GLY A 19 -27.71 35.45 39.74
C GLY A 19 -28.64 34.51 40.50
N ILE A 20 -28.22 33.25 40.61
CA ILE A 20 -28.61 32.35 41.68
C ILE A 20 -27.33 31.71 42.18
N ALA A 21 -26.95 32.05 43.41
CA ALA A 21 -25.93 31.39 44.18
C ALA A 21 -26.55 30.16 44.85
N LEU A 22 -25.94 28.98 44.71
CA LEU A 22 -26.12 27.87 45.65
C LEU A 22 -24.85 26.99 45.69
N ALA A 23 -24.34 26.88 46.92
CA ALA A 23 -23.68 25.76 47.57
C ALA A 23 -22.47 25.08 46.91
N GLN A 24 -21.32 25.30 47.57
CA GLN A 24 -20.06 24.59 47.41
C GLN A 24 -20.05 23.41 48.40
N GLU A 25 -20.18 22.17 47.92
CA GLU A 25 -19.77 20.99 48.69
C GLU A 25 -18.35 20.62 48.30
N ALA A 26 -17.47 20.66 49.30
CA ALA A 26 -16.12 20.16 49.21
C ALA A 26 -16.14 18.63 49.15
N THR A 27 -15.42 18.05 48.19
CA THR A 27 -15.01 16.65 48.26
C THR A 27 -13.65 16.49 47.59
N ASP A 28 -12.71 16.01 48.40
CA ASP A 28 -11.33 15.59 48.15
C ASP A 28 -10.81 15.63 46.70
N THR A 29 -9.95 16.62 46.46
CA THR A 29 -8.94 16.57 45.40
C THR A 29 -7.91 15.49 45.72
N VAL A 30 -8.13 14.29 45.17
CA VAL A 30 -7.06 13.32 44.94
C VAL A 30 -6.15 13.92 43.86
N VAL A 31 -4.92 14.24 44.24
CA VAL A 31 -3.83 14.62 43.34
C VAL A 31 -3.51 13.40 42.46
N ALA A 32 -4.12 13.33 41.28
CA ALA A 32 -3.70 12.43 40.22
C ALA A 32 -2.52 13.09 39.48
N VAL A 33 -1.34 12.58 39.77
CA VAL A 33 -0.09 12.90 39.09
C VAL A 33 -0.22 12.64 37.58
N ASP A 34 0.22 13.65 36.85
CA ASP A 34 0.41 13.75 35.42
C ASP A 34 1.04 12.48 34.80
N GLN A 35 0.28 11.79 33.96
CA GLN A 35 0.83 11.03 32.84
C GLN A 35 -0.03 11.36 31.62
N PRO A 36 0.47 12.13 30.63
CA PRO A 36 -0.13 12.07 29.32
C PRO A 36 0.14 10.67 28.79
N ALA A 37 -0.89 9.82 28.87
CA ALA A 37 -0.94 8.60 28.09
C ALA A 37 -0.85 9.02 26.61
N VAL A 38 0.37 8.99 26.08
CA VAL A 38 0.63 9.11 24.65
C VAL A 38 0.04 7.84 24.06
N GLN A 39 -1.26 7.84 23.81
CA GLN A 39 -1.87 6.93 22.85
C GLN A 39 -1.32 7.32 21.49
N ALA A 40 -0.10 6.88 21.21
CA ALA A 40 0.41 6.78 19.87
C ALA A 40 -0.47 5.75 19.16
N THR A 41 -1.62 6.20 18.66
CA THR A 41 -2.35 5.48 17.63
C THR A 41 -1.35 5.27 16.49
N VAL A 42 -0.88 4.04 16.36
CA VAL A 42 -0.08 3.56 15.23
C VAL A 42 -0.99 3.68 14.00
N GLN A 43 -1.06 4.87 13.43
CA GLN A 43 -1.61 5.10 12.11
C GLN A 43 -0.57 4.55 11.14
N ASP A 44 -0.74 3.28 10.82
CA ASP A 44 -0.14 2.68 9.64
C ASP A 44 -0.61 3.48 8.42
N GLU A 45 0.25 4.38 7.93
CA GLU A 45 -0.04 5.28 6.82
C GLU A 45 -0.53 4.46 5.63
N ALA A 46 -1.81 4.58 5.30
CA ALA A 46 -2.38 3.85 4.18
C ALA A 46 -1.82 4.40 2.87
N ILE A 47 -1.37 3.50 1.99
CA ILE A 47 -0.91 3.84 0.64
C ILE A 47 -1.98 4.64 -0.09
N THR A 48 -1.56 5.79 -0.60
CA THR A 48 -2.41 6.77 -1.27
C THR A 48 -2.51 6.50 -2.77
N ALA A 49 -3.53 7.04 -3.42
CA ALA A 49 -3.64 7.00 -4.88
C ALA A 49 -2.45 7.65 -5.59
N GLN A 50 -1.89 8.72 -5.00
CA GLN A 50 -0.76 9.46 -5.54
C GLN A 50 0.51 8.59 -5.61
N GLU A 51 0.77 7.75 -4.60
CA GLU A 51 1.91 6.83 -4.60
C GLU A 51 1.85 5.80 -5.74
N LEU A 52 0.63 5.44 -6.15
CA LEU A 52 0.33 4.54 -7.27
C LEU A 52 0.23 5.26 -8.63
N ASP A 53 0.53 6.56 -8.70
CA ASP A 53 0.38 7.41 -9.89
C ASP A 53 -1.06 7.39 -10.48
N ILE A 54 -2.07 7.33 -9.61
CA ILE A 54 -3.48 7.34 -9.97
C ILE A 54 -4.25 8.41 -9.21
N SER A 55 -5.47 8.69 -9.67
CA SER A 55 -6.41 9.53 -8.93
C SER A 55 -7.22 8.68 -7.96
N GLU A 56 -7.62 9.27 -6.83
CA GLU A 56 -8.47 8.59 -5.86
C GLU A 56 -9.76 8.06 -6.51
N PRO A 57 -10.08 6.75 -6.36
CA PRO A 57 -11.31 6.21 -6.94
C PRO A 57 -12.55 6.85 -6.30
N THR A 58 -13.35 7.53 -7.10
CA THR A 58 -14.62 8.15 -6.68
C THR A 58 -15.82 7.23 -6.92
N LEU A 59 -15.74 6.35 -7.91
CA LEU A 59 -16.79 5.38 -8.26
C LEU A 59 -16.35 3.96 -7.89
N LEU A 60 -17.19 3.27 -7.12
CA LEU A 60 -16.98 1.88 -6.74
C LEU A 60 -17.77 0.94 -7.67
N PRO A 61 -17.35 -0.35 -7.81
CA PRO A 61 -17.98 -1.34 -8.70
C PRO A 61 -19.50 -1.51 -8.62
N TYR A 62 -20.09 -1.19 -7.48
CA TYR A 62 -21.53 -1.34 -7.21
C TYR A 62 -22.32 -0.03 -7.31
N SER A 63 -21.67 1.07 -7.71
CA SER A 63 -22.35 2.34 -7.97
C SER A 63 -23.15 2.27 -9.27
N LYS A 64 -24.33 2.93 -9.30
CA LYS A 64 -25.22 3.00 -10.47
C LYS A 64 -24.50 3.48 -11.74
N PHE A 65 -23.51 4.35 -11.60
CA PHE A 65 -22.77 4.95 -12.72
C PHE A 65 -21.41 4.30 -12.99
N TYR A 66 -21.11 3.15 -12.37
CA TYR A 66 -19.81 2.49 -12.56
C TYR A 66 -19.57 2.03 -14.01
N PHE A 67 -20.63 1.75 -14.77
CA PHE A 67 -20.54 1.43 -16.19
C PHE A 67 -19.82 2.53 -17.01
N LEU A 68 -19.97 3.81 -16.62
CA LEU A 68 -19.30 4.93 -17.29
C LEU A 68 -17.78 4.85 -17.13
N LYS A 69 -17.29 4.37 -15.97
CA LYS A 69 -15.85 4.14 -15.75
C LYS A 69 -15.34 3.04 -16.69
N ASN A 70 -16.08 1.95 -16.83
CA ASN A 70 -15.70 0.87 -17.75
C ASN A 70 -15.70 1.34 -19.21
N TRP A 71 -16.67 2.15 -19.61
CA TRP A 71 -16.73 2.75 -20.95
C TRP A 71 -15.55 3.68 -21.23
N LYS A 72 -15.22 4.59 -20.29
CA LYS A 72 -14.02 5.45 -20.39
C LYS A 72 -12.75 4.63 -20.56
N ASN A 73 -12.58 3.59 -19.74
CA ASN A 73 -11.41 2.70 -19.81
C ASN A 73 -11.35 1.93 -21.14
N ALA A 74 -12.49 1.51 -21.68
CA ALA A 74 -12.56 0.86 -22.98
C ALA A 74 -12.14 1.80 -24.11
N ILE A 75 -12.66 3.04 -24.13
CA ILE A 75 -12.25 4.07 -25.08
C ILE A 75 -10.74 4.32 -24.98
N GLN A 76 -10.24 4.57 -23.77
CA GLN A 76 -8.80 4.81 -23.56
C GLN A 76 -7.95 3.64 -24.05
N SER A 77 -8.42 2.39 -23.86
CA SER A 77 -7.71 1.19 -24.33
C SER A 77 -7.64 1.09 -25.85
N VAL A 78 -8.69 1.51 -26.57
CA VAL A 78 -8.72 1.54 -28.04
C VAL A 78 -7.72 2.55 -28.60
N PHE A 79 -7.65 3.74 -28.01
CA PHE A 79 -6.74 4.81 -28.44
C PHE A 79 -5.32 4.70 -27.87
N THR A 80 -5.02 3.71 -27.04
CA THR A 80 -3.66 3.46 -26.53
C THR A 80 -2.90 2.54 -27.48
N PHE A 81 -1.98 3.12 -28.25
CA PHE A 81 -1.16 2.37 -29.21
C PHE A 81 0.17 1.91 -28.60
N GLY A 82 0.62 0.71 -28.98
CA GLY A 82 1.88 0.10 -28.51
C GLY A 82 1.72 -0.83 -27.29
N GLN A 83 2.52 -1.91 -27.24
CA GLN A 83 2.38 -2.92 -26.18
C GLN A 83 2.78 -2.39 -24.81
N VAL A 84 3.87 -1.62 -24.73
CA VAL A 84 4.35 -1.01 -23.47
C VAL A 84 3.29 -0.07 -22.89
N LYS A 85 2.77 0.87 -23.69
CA LYS A 85 1.72 1.80 -23.24
C LYS A 85 0.43 1.08 -22.82
N LYS A 86 0.06 -0.01 -23.50
CA LYS A 86 -1.09 -0.84 -23.10
C LYS A 86 -0.85 -1.56 -21.77
N ALA A 87 0.37 -2.07 -21.53
CA ALA A 87 0.74 -2.65 -20.24
C ALA A 87 0.70 -1.59 -19.12
N GLU A 88 1.23 -0.40 -19.36
CA GLU A 88 1.17 0.73 -18.41
C GLU A 88 -0.27 1.12 -18.08
N LEU A 89 -1.15 1.20 -19.09
CA LEU A 89 -2.56 1.49 -18.88
C LEU A 89 -3.25 0.42 -18.04
N ASN A 90 -3.03 -0.87 -18.36
CA ASN A 90 -3.62 -1.96 -17.58
C ASN A 90 -3.09 -1.98 -16.15
N LEU A 91 -1.80 -1.68 -15.94
CA LEU A 91 -1.20 -1.60 -14.61
C LEU A 91 -1.82 -0.47 -13.80
N LYS A 92 -2.02 0.70 -14.43
CA LYS A 92 -2.73 1.83 -13.83
C LYS A 92 -4.15 1.44 -13.40
N ILE A 93 -4.90 0.80 -14.30
CA ILE A 93 -6.28 0.36 -14.00
C ILE A 93 -6.28 -0.70 -12.90
N ALA A 94 -5.30 -1.60 -12.85
CA ALA A 94 -5.18 -2.56 -11.76
C ALA A 94 -5.01 -1.86 -10.41
N SER A 95 -4.10 -0.89 -10.30
CA SER A 95 -3.93 -0.05 -9.10
C SER A 95 -5.25 0.61 -8.67
N GLU A 96 -6.04 1.12 -9.63
CA GLU A 96 -7.37 1.69 -9.33
C GLU A 96 -8.34 0.62 -8.78
N LYS A 97 -8.38 -0.57 -9.37
CA LYS A 97 -9.26 -1.67 -8.91
C LYS A 97 -8.89 -2.16 -7.52
N LEU A 98 -7.61 -2.20 -7.21
CA LEU A 98 -7.14 -2.59 -5.89
C LEU A 98 -7.54 -1.56 -4.83
N LEU A 99 -7.43 -0.26 -5.13
CA LEU A 99 -7.94 0.77 -4.22
C LEU A 99 -9.46 0.76 -4.09
N GLU A 100 -10.20 0.45 -5.15
CA GLU A 100 -11.64 0.21 -5.06
C GLU A 100 -11.96 -0.97 -4.11
N ALA A 101 -11.20 -2.07 -4.20
CA ALA A 101 -11.35 -3.22 -3.30
C ALA A 101 -11.06 -2.87 -1.84
N ARG A 102 -9.97 -2.12 -1.57
CA ARG A 102 -9.66 -1.60 -0.23
C ARG A 102 -10.80 -0.74 0.32
N LYS A 103 -11.28 0.23 -0.46
CA LYS A 103 -12.42 1.10 -0.06
C LYS A 103 -13.72 0.33 0.14
N LEU A 104 -13.92 -0.79 -0.56
CA LEU A 104 -15.07 -1.66 -0.34
C LEU A 104 -14.96 -2.42 0.97
N ALA A 105 -13.77 -2.91 1.35
CA ALA A 105 -13.53 -3.58 2.63
C ALA A 105 -13.80 -2.68 3.84
N GLU A 106 -13.60 -1.37 3.70
CA GLU A 106 -13.97 -0.38 4.72
C GLU A 106 -15.50 -0.21 4.89
N LYS A 107 -16.29 -0.63 3.88
CA LYS A 107 -17.74 -0.42 3.82
C LYS A 107 -18.56 -1.68 3.99
N THR A 108 -17.97 -2.85 3.75
CA THR A 108 -18.68 -4.12 3.81
C THR A 108 -17.76 -5.28 4.11
N ASN A 109 -18.28 -6.23 4.89
CA ASN A 109 -17.67 -7.53 5.13
C ASN A 109 -18.30 -8.63 4.24
N ASN A 110 -19.05 -8.27 3.19
CA ASN A 110 -19.69 -9.26 2.33
C ASN A 110 -18.63 -9.98 1.46
N PRO A 111 -18.38 -11.29 1.65
CA PRO A 111 -17.31 -11.99 0.96
C PRO A 111 -17.49 -12.02 -0.56
N LYS A 112 -18.74 -12.08 -1.05
CA LYS A 112 -19.02 -12.07 -2.50
C LYS A 112 -18.60 -10.75 -3.13
N ILE A 113 -18.86 -9.63 -2.45
CA ILE A 113 -18.48 -8.28 -2.92
C ILE A 113 -16.97 -8.13 -2.94
N LEU A 114 -16.31 -8.52 -1.85
CA LEU A 114 -14.86 -8.41 -1.72
C LEU A 114 -14.12 -9.32 -2.70
N ASN A 115 -14.55 -10.58 -2.83
CA ASN A 115 -13.97 -11.51 -3.80
C ASN A 115 -14.11 -10.98 -5.23
N LYS A 116 -15.27 -10.39 -5.57
CA LYS A 116 -15.47 -9.82 -6.90
C LYS A 116 -14.58 -8.60 -7.14
N ALA A 117 -14.42 -7.72 -6.16
CA ALA A 117 -13.55 -6.56 -6.27
C ALA A 117 -12.08 -6.97 -6.44
N THR A 118 -11.61 -7.95 -5.67
CA THR A 118 -10.26 -8.51 -5.80
C THR A 118 -10.05 -9.22 -7.14
N GLU A 119 -11.07 -9.91 -7.66
CA GLU A 119 -11.04 -10.54 -9.00
C GLU A 119 -10.87 -9.49 -10.11
N LEU A 120 -11.54 -8.32 -10.01
CA LEU A 120 -11.38 -7.24 -10.99
C LEU A 120 -9.94 -6.72 -11.05
N TYR A 121 -9.25 -6.66 -9.90
CA TYR A 121 -7.83 -6.36 -9.84
C TYR A 121 -6.99 -7.46 -10.51
N GLN A 122 -7.20 -8.72 -10.13
CA GLN A 122 -6.48 -9.87 -10.69
C GLN A 122 -6.58 -9.93 -12.21
N ASN A 123 -7.78 -9.76 -12.76
CA ASN A 123 -8.02 -9.76 -14.21
C ASN A 123 -7.23 -8.65 -14.94
N LYS A 124 -6.96 -7.52 -14.28
CA LYS A 124 -6.18 -6.44 -14.87
C LYS A 124 -4.68 -6.70 -14.81
N ILE A 125 -4.17 -7.29 -13.74
CA ILE A 125 -2.79 -7.77 -13.68
C ILE A 125 -2.55 -8.87 -14.73
N GLU A 126 -3.49 -9.79 -14.94
CA GLU A 126 -3.40 -10.77 -16.03
C GLU A 126 -3.35 -10.10 -17.41
N ALA A 127 -4.10 -9.01 -17.61
CA ALA A 127 -4.03 -8.22 -18.83
C ALA A 127 -2.65 -7.54 -18.99
N VAL A 128 -2.05 -7.03 -17.91
CA VAL A 128 -0.65 -6.53 -17.93
C VAL A 128 0.29 -7.62 -18.42
N GLN A 129 0.20 -8.84 -17.87
CA GLN A 129 1.02 -9.98 -18.28
C GLN A 129 0.83 -10.34 -19.75
N LYS A 130 -0.42 -10.38 -20.23
CA LYS A 130 -0.73 -10.65 -21.64
C LYS A 130 -0.13 -9.60 -22.57
N ASN A 131 -0.04 -8.35 -22.13
CA ASN A 131 0.64 -7.29 -22.87
C ASN A 131 2.17 -7.44 -22.85
N ILE A 132 2.75 -7.73 -21.68
CA ILE A 132 4.18 -7.99 -21.50
C ILE A 132 4.65 -9.17 -22.35
N ALA A 133 3.84 -10.24 -22.45
CA ALA A 133 4.16 -11.41 -23.27
C ALA A 133 4.44 -11.04 -24.75
N LYS A 134 3.85 -9.94 -25.23
CA LYS A 134 4.00 -9.42 -26.60
C LYS A 134 5.16 -8.41 -26.76
N PHE A 135 5.89 -8.10 -25.69
CA PHE A 135 7.07 -7.26 -25.80
C PHE A 135 8.14 -8.02 -26.58
N LYS A 136 8.74 -7.33 -27.54
CA LYS A 136 9.84 -7.86 -28.36
C LYS A 136 11.22 -7.47 -27.83
N GLU A 137 11.26 -6.40 -27.04
CA GLU A 137 12.46 -5.82 -26.46
C GLU A 137 12.52 -6.10 -24.96
N THR A 138 13.72 -6.02 -24.39
CA THR A 138 13.99 -6.12 -22.96
C THR A 138 14.42 -4.75 -22.43
N ALA A 139 14.59 -4.62 -21.11
CA ALA A 139 15.06 -3.38 -20.50
C ALA A 139 16.48 -2.99 -20.95
N THR A 140 17.31 -3.96 -21.36
CA THR A 140 18.64 -3.70 -21.91
C THR A 140 18.58 -3.13 -23.33
N THR A 141 17.58 -3.51 -24.13
CA THR A 141 17.46 -3.07 -25.53
C THR A 141 16.48 -1.92 -25.74
N SER A 142 15.72 -1.55 -24.70
CA SER A 142 14.67 -0.52 -24.82
C SER A 142 14.49 0.33 -23.57
N VAL A 143 14.70 1.63 -23.74
CA VAL A 143 14.46 2.64 -22.69
C VAL A 143 12.99 2.63 -22.24
N ALA A 144 12.05 2.40 -23.17
CA ALA A 144 10.63 2.34 -22.84
C ALA A 144 10.31 1.13 -21.94
N VAL A 145 10.88 -0.04 -22.25
CA VAL A 145 10.71 -1.24 -21.41
C VAL A 145 11.37 -1.06 -20.04
N SER A 146 12.56 -0.46 -19.98
CA SER A 146 13.25 -0.19 -18.71
C SER A 146 12.46 0.78 -17.80
N LYS A 147 11.90 1.85 -18.37
CA LYS A 147 11.01 2.79 -17.64
C LYS A 147 9.73 2.11 -17.18
N PHE A 148 9.14 1.26 -18.02
CA PHE A 148 7.99 0.47 -17.65
C PHE A 148 8.31 -0.45 -16.47
N LEU A 149 9.46 -1.15 -16.49
CA LEU A 149 9.85 -2.04 -15.40
C LEU A 149 10.11 -1.30 -14.08
N ASP A 150 10.66 -0.09 -14.11
CA ASP A 150 10.79 0.75 -12.90
C ASP A 150 9.42 1.00 -12.27
N LYS A 151 8.46 1.43 -13.09
CA LYS A 151 7.08 1.70 -12.67
C LYS A 151 6.37 0.43 -12.21
N PHE A 152 6.50 -0.66 -12.96
CA PHE A 152 5.95 -1.96 -12.63
C PHE A 152 6.46 -2.42 -11.26
N THR A 153 7.76 -2.32 -11.01
CA THR A 153 8.38 -2.71 -9.74
C THR A 153 7.79 -1.94 -8.57
N LYS A 154 7.82 -0.62 -8.63
CA LYS A 154 7.25 0.24 -7.59
C LYS A 154 5.77 -0.08 -7.33
N GLN A 155 4.97 -0.19 -8.39
CA GLN A 155 3.53 -0.43 -8.23
C GLN A 155 3.21 -1.83 -7.70
N GLN A 156 3.96 -2.86 -8.11
CA GLN A 156 3.76 -4.23 -7.60
C GLN A 156 4.07 -4.32 -6.09
N ILE A 157 5.12 -3.66 -5.63
CA ILE A 157 5.45 -3.54 -4.21
C ILE A 157 4.30 -2.87 -3.44
N LEU A 158 3.83 -1.70 -3.90
CA LEU A 158 2.72 -0.97 -3.26
C LEU A 158 1.42 -1.79 -3.28
N GLN A 159 1.14 -2.49 -4.38
CA GLN A 159 -0.03 -3.36 -4.50
C GLN A 159 0.03 -4.54 -3.53
N GLU A 160 1.21 -5.15 -3.34
CA GLU A 160 1.40 -6.23 -2.35
C GLU A 160 1.15 -5.72 -0.92
N GLN A 161 1.62 -4.52 -0.58
CA GLN A 161 1.33 -3.89 0.73
C GLN A 161 -0.18 -3.63 0.92
N ILE A 162 -0.88 -3.15 -0.11
CA ILE A 162 -2.34 -2.96 -0.04
C ILE A 162 -3.06 -4.30 0.14
N LEU A 163 -2.66 -5.35 -0.58
CA LEU A 163 -3.26 -6.67 -0.46
C LEU A 163 -2.98 -7.32 0.91
N ASP A 164 -1.79 -7.10 1.47
CA ASP A 164 -1.45 -7.58 2.81
C ASP A 164 -2.31 -6.92 3.88
N LYS A 165 -2.47 -5.59 3.80
CA LYS A 165 -3.39 -4.85 4.66
C LYS A 165 -4.84 -5.30 4.47
N LEU A 166 -5.27 -5.46 3.23
CA LEU A 166 -6.61 -5.94 2.90
C LEU A 166 -6.86 -7.33 3.50
N ALA A 167 -5.91 -8.26 3.40
CA ALA A 167 -6.00 -9.59 3.99
C ALA A 167 -6.23 -9.55 5.51
N SER A 168 -5.67 -8.56 6.21
CA SER A 168 -5.86 -8.42 7.66
C SER A 168 -7.27 -7.91 8.07
N GLN A 169 -7.98 -7.27 7.15
CA GLN A 169 -9.23 -6.53 7.39
C GLN A 169 -10.49 -7.26 6.89
N VAL A 170 -10.34 -8.28 6.05
CA VAL A 170 -11.47 -9.04 5.49
C VAL A 170 -11.87 -10.24 6.36
N PRO A 171 -13.12 -10.73 6.25
CA PRO A 171 -13.50 -12.01 6.86
C PRO A 171 -12.73 -13.19 6.26
N ALA A 172 -12.61 -14.29 7.01
CA ALA A 172 -11.89 -15.49 6.62
C ALA A 172 -12.34 -16.06 5.24
N SER A 173 -13.63 -15.99 4.93
CA SER A 173 -14.20 -16.43 3.65
C SER A 173 -13.77 -15.61 2.42
N ALA A 174 -13.22 -14.40 2.61
CA ALA A 174 -12.64 -13.58 1.55
C ALA A 174 -11.10 -13.59 1.57
N LEU A 175 -10.50 -13.95 2.72
CA LEU A 175 -9.06 -14.02 2.92
C LEU A 175 -8.38 -14.97 1.92
N GLU A 176 -8.94 -16.16 1.72
CA GLU A 176 -8.37 -17.17 0.81
C GLU A 176 -8.18 -16.63 -0.61
N LYS A 177 -9.20 -15.95 -1.15
CA LYS A 177 -9.13 -15.35 -2.50
C LYS A 177 -8.06 -14.26 -2.57
N ILE A 178 -7.91 -13.44 -1.52
CA ILE A 178 -6.89 -12.41 -1.47
C ILE A 178 -5.49 -13.04 -1.40
N GLN A 179 -5.30 -14.10 -0.61
CA GLN A 179 -4.03 -14.83 -0.55
C GLN A 179 -3.65 -15.43 -1.91
N GLN A 180 -4.59 -16.08 -2.59
CA GLN A 180 -4.36 -16.61 -3.96
C GLN A 180 -3.95 -15.50 -4.94
N VAL A 181 -4.58 -14.31 -4.84
CA VAL A 181 -4.26 -13.17 -5.70
C VAL A 181 -2.86 -12.63 -5.41
N ARG A 182 -2.45 -12.58 -4.14
CA ARG A 182 -1.10 -12.18 -3.72
C ARG A 182 -0.05 -13.14 -4.22
N GLU A 183 -0.24 -14.44 -4.01
CA GLU A 183 0.69 -15.47 -4.48
C GLU A 183 0.89 -15.37 -5.99
N ARG A 184 -0.22 -15.29 -6.73
CA ARG A 184 -0.17 -15.15 -8.19
C ARG A 184 0.52 -13.86 -8.63
N GLN A 185 0.32 -12.75 -7.90
CA GLN A 185 0.99 -11.50 -8.20
C GLN A 185 2.52 -11.61 -8.05
N LEU A 186 2.99 -12.22 -6.96
CA LEU A 186 4.42 -12.40 -6.70
C LEU A 186 5.08 -13.33 -7.73
N GLU A 187 4.41 -14.42 -8.11
CA GLU A 187 4.88 -15.31 -9.19
C GLU A 187 4.97 -14.57 -10.52
N GLN A 188 3.95 -13.79 -10.85
CA GLN A 188 3.91 -12.98 -12.06
C GLN A 188 4.98 -11.88 -12.08
N PHE A 189 5.30 -11.31 -10.91
CA PHE A 189 6.40 -10.37 -10.78
C PHE A 189 7.74 -11.04 -11.14
N GLY A 190 8.02 -12.23 -10.57
CA GLY A 190 9.22 -13.00 -10.87
C GLY A 190 9.34 -13.35 -12.36
N GLN A 191 8.24 -13.81 -12.98
CA GLN A 191 8.18 -14.11 -14.42
C GLN A 191 8.47 -12.88 -15.30
N VAL A 192 7.96 -11.71 -14.93
CA VAL A 192 8.23 -10.46 -15.66
C VAL A 192 9.68 -10.06 -15.57
N MET A 193 10.28 -10.13 -14.38
CA MET A 193 11.69 -9.83 -14.18
C MET A 193 12.57 -10.78 -14.99
N GLN A 194 12.29 -12.08 -14.93
CA GLN A 194 13.02 -13.07 -15.72
C GLN A 194 12.93 -12.82 -17.24
N LYS A 195 11.76 -12.38 -17.73
CA LYS A 195 11.54 -12.15 -19.17
C LYS A 195 12.17 -10.87 -19.67
N LEU A 196 12.03 -9.78 -18.91
CA LEU A 196 12.28 -8.43 -19.42
C LEU A 196 13.55 -7.79 -18.86
N GLU A 197 14.11 -8.30 -17.77
CA GLU A 197 15.31 -7.74 -17.14
C GLU A 197 16.51 -8.67 -17.28
N ASP A 198 17.68 -8.07 -17.36
CA ASP A 198 18.96 -8.75 -17.22
C ASP A 198 19.08 -9.34 -15.81
N LYS A 199 19.44 -10.61 -15.71
CA LYS A 199 19.59 -11.32 -14.44
C LYS A 199 20.40 -10.52 -13.43
N ASP A 200 21.49 -9.89 -13.85
CA ASP A 200 22.40 -9.17 -12.94
C ASP A 200 21.85 -7.79 -12.51
N LYS A 201 20.77 -7.31 -13.14
CA LYS A 201 20.11 -6.04 -12.83
C LYS A 201 18.84 -6.20 -12.00
N ILE A 202 18.35 -7.43 -11.79
CA ILE A 202 17.12 -7.69 -11.02
C ILE A 202 17.24 -7.14 -9.59
N LYS A 203 18.34 -7.43 -8.88
CA LYS A 203 18.61 -6.90 -7.53
C LYS A 203 18.48 -5.38 -7.50
N ALA A 204 19.26 -4.70 -8.35
CA ALA A 204 19.30 -3.25 -8.41
C ALA A 204 17.93 -2.63 -8.73
N ARG A 205 17.13 -3.29 -9.58
CA ARG A 205 15.78 -2.83 -9.90
C ARG A 205 14.81 -2.98 -8.73
N VAL A 206 14.84 -4.12 -8.03
CA VAL A 206 14.03 -4.34 -6.83
C VAL A 206 14.38 -3.30 -5.76
N GLU A 207 15.67 -3.11 -5.49
CA GLU A 207 16.16 -2.10 -4.55
C GLU A 207 15.73 -0.69 -4.93
N LYS A 208 15.88 -0.31 -6.20
CA LYS A 208 15.40 0.99 -6.70
C LYS A 208 13.89 1.16 -6.50
N GLY A 209 13.09 0.11 -6.72
CA GLY A 209 11.64 0.15 -6.51
C GLY A 209 11.26 0.33 -5.03
N LEU A 210 11.99 -0.32 -4.14
CA LEU A 210 11.84 -0.20 -2.68
C LEU A 210 12.31 1.17 -2.17
N ASP A 211 13.39 1.70 -2.72
CA ASP A 211 13.92 3.02 -2.35
C ASP A 211 12.99 4.15 -2.83
N ALA A 212 12.28 3.96 -3.95
CA ALA A 212 11.31 4.92 -4.48
C ALA A 212 10.00 5.02 -3.69
N LEU A 213 9.79 4.20 -2.66
CA LEU A 213 8.63 4.28 -1.78
C LEU A 213 8.73 5.48 -0.84
N LYS A 214 7.58 6.01 -0.42
CA LYS A 214 7.51 7.09 0.57
C LYS A 214 8.26 6.68 1.84
N GLU A 215 9.15 7.55 2.32
CA GLU A 215 9.86 7.34 3.59
C GLU A 215 8.88 7.35 4.77
N ASN A 216 9.01 6.34 5.64
CA ASN A 216 8.36 6.26 6.94
C ASN A 216 9.12 5.26 7.85
N ASP A 217 8.79 5.26 9.14
CA ASP A 217 9.48 4.42 10.15
C ASP A 217 9.40 2.91 9.83
N LEU A 218 8.32 2.45 9.19
CA LEU A 218 8.09 1.04 8.86
C LEU A 218 8.74 0.61 7.53
N LYS A 219 9.14 1.56 6.67
CA LYS A 219 9.66 1.27 5.32
C LYS A 219 10.78 0.22 5.32
N PRO A 220 11.81 0.29 6.19
CA PRO A 220 12.88 -0.71 6.18
C PRO A 220 12.38 -2.14 6.48
N LEU A 221 11.42 -2.28 7.40
CA LEU A 221 10.80 -3.55 7.75
C LEU A 221 9.95 -4.08 6.59
N LEU A 222 9.08 -3.23 6.03
CA LEU A 222 8.20 -3.59 4.93
C LEU A 222 9.00 -3.99 3.68
N ASN A 223 10.13 -3.32 3.42
CA ASN A 223 11.02 -3.66 2.33
C ASN A 223 11.56 -5.09 2.48
N LEU A 224 12.06 -5.43 3.68
CA LEU A 224 12.57 -6.77 3.96
C LEU A 224 11.48 -7.84 3.82
N GLN A 225 10.27 -7.57 4.32
CA GLN A 225 9.14 -8.50 4.19
C GLN A 225 8.79 -8.79 2.73
N ILE A 226 8.82 -7.77 1.87
CA ILE A 226 8.56 -7.93 0.45
C ILE A 226 9.67 -8.76 -0.20
N ILE A 227 10.94 -8.48 0.08
CA ILE A 227 12.05 -9.25 -0.47
C ILE A 227 11.96 -10.72 -0.06
N LYS A 228 11.63 -11.01 1.20
CA LYS A 228 11.45 -12.39 1.69
C LYS A 228 10.33 -13.11 0.93
N LYS A 229 9.18 -12.46 0.75
CA LYS A 229 8.06 -13.01 -0.05
C LYS A 229 8.45 -13.25 -1.51
N LEU A 230 9.31 -12.38 -2.06
CA LEU A 230 9.81 -12.54 -3.41
C LEU A 230 10.79 -13.72 -3.51
N GLU A 231 11.68 -13.92 -2.55
CA GLU A 231 12.63 -15.04 -2.53
C GLU A 231 11.93 -16.40 -2.74
N ASP A 232 10.79 -16.61 -2.08
CA ASP A 232 9.99 -17.84 -2.19
C ASP A 232 9.33 -18.03 -3.56
N LYS A 233 9.22 -16.97 -4.37
CA LYS A 233 8.43 -16.94 -5.63
C LYS A 233 9.28 -16.67 -6.86
N PHE A 234 10.54 -16.30 -6.72
CA PHE A 234 11.45 -16.10 -7.84
C PHE A 234 11.99 -17.44 -8.38
N PRO A 235 12.16 -17.59 -9.70
CA PRO A 235 12.82 -18.75 -10.28
C PRO A 235 14.25 -18.96 -9.74
N THR A 236 14.71 -20.21 -9.65
CA THR A 236 16.04 -20.59 -9.14
C THR A 236 17.18 -19.84 -9.83
N SER A 237 17.05 -19.56 -11.12
CA SER A 237 18.07 -18.85 -11.91
C SER A 237 18.37 -17.43 -11.42
N THR A 238 17.43 -16.81 -10.69
CA THR A 238 17.47 -15.43 -10.20
C THR A 238 17.45 -15.32 -8.68
N LEU A 239 17.45 -16.47 -7.99
CA LEU A 239 17.29 -16.55 -6.54
C LEU A 239 18.46 -15.90 -5.79
N GLU A 240 19.68 -16.02 -6.31
CA GLU A 240 20.88 -15.44 -5.68
C GLU A 240 20.83 -13.90 -5.63
N GLN A 241 20.31 -13.24 -6.67
CA GLN A 241 20.14 -11.78 -6.68
C GLN A 241 19.17 -11.32 -5.60
N ILE A 242 18.10 -12.07 -5.36
CA ILE A 242 17.10 -11.76 -4.35
C ILE A 242 17.63 -12.06 -2.93
N LYS A 243 18.39 -13.14 -2.76
CA LYS A 243 19.09 -13.42 -1.49
C LYS A 243 20.06 -12.31 -1.12
N GLN A 244 20.84 -11.81 -2.07
CA GLN A 244 21.74 -10.68 -1.84
C GLN A 244 20.96 -9.41 -1.46
N ALA A 245 19.88 -9.10 -2.19
CA ALA A 245 18.99 -7.99 -1.84
C ALA A 245 18.45 -8.14 -0.40
N LYS A 246 18.09 -9.35 0.03
CA LYS A 246 17.62 -9.64 1.39
C LYS A 246 18.71 -9.34 2.42
N THR A 247 19.91 -9.90 2.24
CA THR A 247 21.03 -9.71 3.18
C THR A 247 21.37 -8.23 3.35
N GLU A 248 21.46 -7.48 2.25
CA GLU A 248 21.76 -6.04 2.31
C GLU A 248 20.62 -5.23 2.95
N ASN A 249 19.35 -5.57 2.68
CA ASN A 249 18.23 -4.88 3.31
C ASN A 249 18.09 -5.24 4.79
N LEU A 250 18.47 -6.45 5.21
CA LEU A 250 18.55 -6.84 6.61
C LEU A 250 19.62 -6.02 7.34
N GLN A 251 20.80 -5.87 6.74
CA GLN A 251 21.84 -5.00 7.29
C GLN A 251 21.36 -3.55 7.40
N LYS A 252 20.78 -2.99 6.34
CA LYS A 252 20.22 -1.62 6.34
C LYS A 252 19.13 -1.44 7.41
N LEU A 253 18.28 -2.44 7.60
CA LEU A 253 17.26 -2.44 8.65
C LEU A 253 17.90 -2.40 10.03
N ASN A 254 18.92 -3.23 10.28
CA ASN A 254 19.62 -3.25 11.56
C ASN A 254 20.31 -1.90 11.86
N GLU A 255 21.06 -1.36 10.91
CA GLU A 255 21.70 -0.05 11.04
C GLU A 255 20.67 1.06 11.32
N LYS A 256 19.55 1.06 10.59
CA LYS A 256 18.46 2.02 10.80
C LYS A 256 17.79 1.84 12.16
N LEU A 257 17.52 0.61 12.60
CA LEU A 257 16.92 0.32 13.90
C LEU A 257 17.78 0.85 15.05
N GLN A 258 19.10 0.64 14.98
CA GLN A 258 20.04 1.13 15.99
C GLN A 258 20.11 2.67 16.04
N ALA A 259 19.98 3.32 14.88
CA ALA A 259 19.99 4.77 14.77
C ALA A 259 18.61 5.43 15.06
N MET A 260 17.53 4.66 15.13
CA MET A 260 16.17 5.16 15.32
C MET A 260 15.88 5.53 16.78
N PRO A 261 15.08 6.58 17.04
CA PRO A 261 14.56 6.85 18.39
C PRO A 261 13.71 5.69 18.92
N ALA A 262 13.69 5.50 20.24
CA ALA A 262 12.91 4.43 20.90
C ALA A 262 11.43 4.41 20.48
N VAL A 263 10.82 5.58 20.26
CA VAL A 263 9.43 5.69 19.79
C VAL A 263 9.23 5.06 18.40
N ALA A 264 10.21 5.19 17.49
CA ALA A 264 10.14 4.59 16.16
C ALA A 264 10.39 3.06 16.23
N GLN A 265 11.30 2.61 17.09
CA GLN A 265 11.50 1.18 17.37
C GLN A 265 10.21 0.55 17.92
N GLN A 266 9.54 1.22 18.86
CA GLN A 266 8.27 0.76 19.42
C GLN A 266 7.16 0.67 18.36
N LYS A 267 7.13 1.55 17.34
CA LYS A 267 6.19 1.42 16.22
C LYS A 267 6.43 0.14 15.42
N ILE A 268 7.68 -0.23 15.18
CA ILE A 268 8.07 -1.47 14.48
C ILE A 268 7.65 -2.69 15.31
N GLU A 269 7.93 -2.69 16.62
CA GLU A 269 7.49 -3.75 17.53
C GLU A 269 5.97 -3.91 17.53
N ASN A 270 5.24 -2.80 17.71
CA ASN A 270 3.78 -2.79 17.67
C ASN A 270 3.22 -3.29 16.33
N TYR A 271 3.89 -2.98 15.22
CA TYR A 271 3.50 -3.50 13.90
C TYR A 271 3.68 -5.02 13.84
N LEU A 272 4.83 -5.53 14.31
CA LEU A 272 5.10 -6.97 14.38
C LEU A 272 4.16 -7.71 15.35
N ASP A 273 3.70 -7.05 16.41
CA ASP A 273 2.72 -7.60 17.35
C ASP A 273 1.31 -7.69 16.76
N LYS A 274 0.90 -6.68 15.98
CA LYS A 274 -0.43 -6.62 15.36
C LYS A 274 -0.56 -7.41 14.08
N ALA A 275 0.54 -7.60 13.35
CA ALA A 275 0.54 -8.41 12.16
C ALA A 275 0.08 -9.82 12.54
N LYS A 276 -1.02 -10.30 11.95
CA LYS A 276 -1.45 -11.71 11.98
C LYS A 276 -0.47 -12.59 11.19
N THR A 277 0.83 -12.30 11.25
CA THR A 277 1.87 -13.24 10.91
C THR A 277 1.78 -14.37 11.92
N THR A 278 1.68 -15.62 11.46
CA THR A 278 1.81 -16.79 12.33
C THR A 278 2.96 -16.54 13.31
N ILE A 279 2.78 -16.87 14.58
CA ILE A 279 3.77 -16.64 15.65
C ILE A 279 5.18 -17.08 15.20
N GLU A 280 5.25 -18.16 14.42
CA GLU A 280 6.44 -18.68 13.75
C GLU A 280 7.14 -17.67 12.84
N LYS A 281 6.41 -16.97 11.95
CA LYS A 281 6.99 -15.98 11.01
C LYS A 281 7.46 -14.70 11.73
N LYS A 282 6.75 -14.31 12.79
CA LYS A 282 7.15 -13.21 13.67
C LYS A 282 8.43 -13.55 14.42
N GLN A 283 8.49 -14.75 15.02
CA GLN A 283 9.67 -15.25 15.72
C GLN A 283 10.84 -15.45 14.76
N GLU A 284 10.62 -15.95 13.55
CA GLU A 284 11.64 -16.09 12.53
C GLU A 284 12.22 -14.74 12.13
N MET A 285 11.39 -13.72 11.86
CA MET A 285 11.87 -12.36 11.58
C MET A 285 12.60 -11.74 12.77
N LEU A 286 12.05 -11.86 13.98
CA LEU A 286 12.69 -11.36 15.19
C LEU A 286 14.00 -12.10 15.47
N ASN A 287 14.08 -13.39 15.20
CA ASN A 287 15.29 -14.20 15.38
C ASN A 287 16.32 -13.88 14.28
N GLU A 288 15.92 -13.66 13.03
CA GLU A 288 16.83 -13.19 11.97
C GLU A 288 17.40 -11.80 12.32
N ILE A 289 16.57 -10.89 12.84
CA ILE A 289 17.03 -9.57 13.31
C ILE A 289 17.94 -9.72 14.55
N LYS A 290 17.56 -10.55 15.52
CA LYS A 290 18.36 -10.80 16.74
C LYS A 290 19.67 -11.52 16.49
N ASN A 291 19.70 -12.47 15.55
CA ASN A 291 20.90 -13.25 15.20
C ASN A 291 21.81 -12.50 14.21
N SER A 292 21.35 -11.39 13.62
CA SER A 292 22.17 -10.48 12.82
C SER A 292 22.70 -9.28 13.62
N LEU A 293 22.38 -9.21 14.92
CA LEU A 293 23.04 -8.34 15.89
C LEU A 293 24.31 -9.04 16.43
N PRO A 294 25.46 -8.34 16.53
CA PRO A 294 26.65 -8.87 17.21
C PRO A 294 26.44 -9.04 18.72
#